data_AF-A0AAP4A5J2-F1
#
_entry.id   AF-A0AAP4A5J2-F1
#
_cell.length_a   1.000
_cell.length_b   1.000
_cell.length_c   1.000
_cell.angle_alpha   90.00
_cell.angle_beta   90.00
_cell.angle_gamma   90.00
#
_symmetry.space_group_name_H-M   'P 1'
#
loop_
_entity.id
_entity.type
_entity.pdbx_description
1 polymer ?
#
loop_
_entity_poly.entity_id
_entity_poly.type
_entity_poly.pdbx_seq_one_letter_code
_entity_poly.pdbx_strand_id
1 'polypeptide(L)'
;MWSKKTHQIANYISLILVSGLSLLTIIYLLDLGLMGKLLTLVIVSIFIRISYFYLMQKLKVLLKPKKKVKEQHITKVKAEPSLDMQQQFLIDLKCQASQLFKVAIQSQKLNRAEIISIKDYLKNNIDDSTLTNKKYSNEAHCIYSYLKSEYIDENTLNCVIKNIFIFTNRKTA
;
A
#
# COMPACT_ATOMS: atom_id res chain seq x y z
N MET A 1 -12.44 -11.15 -1.38
CA MET A 1 -12.43 -11.52 0.06
C MET A 1 -11.98 -12.97 0.19
N TRP A 2 -10.70 -13.26 -0.08
CA TRP A 2 -10.17 -14.62 0.12
C TRP A 2 -10.03 -14.84 1.63
N SER A 3 -10.90 -15.71 2.11
CA SER A 3 -11.28 -15.89 3.51
C SER A 3 -10.09 -16.27 4.38
N LYS A 4 -10.03 -15.78 5.63
CA LYS A 4 -9.06 -16.16 6.68
C LYS A 4 -8.79 -17.68 6.76
N LYS A 5 -9.73 -18.51 6.29
CA LYS A 5 -9.60 -19.96 6.14
C LYS A 5 -8.44 -20.37 5.21
N THR A 6 -8.22 -19.70 4.07
CA THR A 6 -7.13 -20.07 3.13
C THR A 6 -5.75 -19.79 3.72
N HIS A 7 -5.60 -18.68 4.46
CA HIS A 7 -4.36 -18.38 5.19
C HIS A 7 -4.09 -19.35 6.34
N GLN A 8 -5.12 -19.80 7.06
CA GLN A 8 -4.96 -20.81 8.11
C GLN A 8 -4.56 -22.17 7.53
N ILE A 9 -5.16 -22.57 6.41
CA ILE A 9 -4.84 -23.83 5.73
C ILE A 9 -3.41 -23.81 5.20
N ALA A 10 -2.98 -22.72 4.55
CA ALA A 10 -1.61 -22.57 4.06
C ALA A 10 -0.57 -22.61 5.20
N ASN A 11 -0.87 -21.98 6.34
CA ASN A 11 -0.01 -22.05 7.52
C ASN A 11 0.07 -23.47 8.10
N TYR A 12 -1.05 -24.21 8.12
CA TYR A 12 -1.07 -25.58 8.63
C TYR A 12 -0.27 -26.52 7.72
N ILE A 13 -0.42 -26.38 6.40
CA ILE A 13 0.36 -27.12 5.40
C ILE A 13 1.85 -26.79 5.53
N SER A 14 2.21 -25.50 5.64
CA SER A 14 3.61 -25.09 5.83
C SER A 14 4.20 -25.64 7.12
N LEU A 15 3.41 -25.74 8.19
CA LEU A 15 3.87 -26.26 9.47
C LEU A 15 4.08 -27.78 9.42
N ILE A 16 3.17 -28.51 8.76
CA ILE A 16 3.33 -29.96 8.51
C ILE A 16 4.54 -30.23 7.62
N LEU A 17 4.77 -29.42 6.60
CA LEU A 17 5.89 -29.61 5.68
C LEU A 17 7.22 -29.40 6.41
N VAL A 18 7.28 -28.35 7.24
CA VAL A 18 8.45 -28.02 8.07
C VAL A 18 8.70 -29.09 9.13
N SER A 19 7.65 -29.56 9.83
CA SER A 19 7.81 -30.60 10.86
C SER A 19 8.13 -31.97 10.27
N GLY A 20 7.59 -32.29 9.10
CA GLY A 20 7.90 -33.53 8.38
C GLY A 20 9.35 -33.57 7.89
N LEU A 21 9.82 -32.47 7.29
CA LEU A 21 11.22 -32.34 6.86
C LEU A 21 12.20 -32.34 8.03
N SER A 22 11.84 -31.73 9.17
CA SER A 22 12.68 -31.77 10.37
C SER A 22 12.74 -33.15 11.01
N LEU A 23 11.60 -33.88 11.09
CA LEU A 23 11.59 -35.26 11.58
C LEU A 23 12.37 -36.21 10.67
N LEU A 24 12.21 -36.09 9.35
CA LEU A 24 12.99 -36.86 8.37
C LEU A 24 14.49 -36.61 8.52
N THR A 25 14.89 -35.35 8.69
CA THR A 25 16.31 -35.01 8.89
C THR A 25 16.85 -35.49 10.24
N ILE A 26 16.05 -35.51 11.30
CA ILE A 26 16.42 -36.08 12.61
C ILE A 26 16.58 -37.61 12.54
N ILE A 27 15.64 -38.32 11.88
CA ILE A 27 15.72 -39.77 11.69
C ILE A 27 16.95 -40.15 10.85
N TYR A 28 17.22 -39.39 9.78
CA TYR A 28 18.41 -39.58 8.95
C TYR A 28 19.72 -39.26 9.69
N LEU A 29 19.64 -38.47 10.77
CA LEU A 29 20.81 -38.09 11.57
C LEU A 29 21.24 -39.14 12.59
N LEU A 30 20.31 -39.99 13.04
CA LEU A 30 20.59 -40.98 14.06
C LEU A 30 21.64 -42.00 13.58
N ASP A 31 21.79 -42.15 12.26
CA ASP A 31 22.72 -43.07 11.59
C ASP A 31 24.04 -42.42 11.12
N LEU A 32 24.27 -41.12 11.39
CA LEU A 32 25.41 -40.38 10.81
C LEU A 32 26.51 -40.02 11.83
N GLY A 33 27.76 -40.24 11.42
CA GLY A 33 28.98 -39.90 12.16
C GLY A 33 29.21 -38.39 12.38
N LEU A 34 30.37 -38.01 12.93
CA LEU A 34 30.67 -36.66 13.44
C LEU A 34 30.37 -35.50 12.46
N MET A 35 30.57 -35.73 11.15
CA MET A 35 30.26 -34.75 10.10
C MET A 35 28.76 -34.49 9.91
N GLY A 36 27.91 -35.50 10.11
CA GLY A 36 26.46 -35.33 10.07
C GLY A 36 25.95 -34.44 11.20
N LYS A 37 26.54 -34.58 12.40
CA LYS A 37 26.21 -33.76 13.58
C LYS A 37 26.49 -32.28 13.34
N LEU A 38 27.60 -31.94 12.67
CA LEU A 38 27.94 -30.57 12.30
C LEU A 38 26.96 -29.99 11.28
N LEU A 39 26.59 -30.76 10.25
CA LEU A 39 25.59 -30.34 9.25
C LEU A 39 24.22 -30.07 9.89
N THR A 40 23.81 -30.86 10.88
CA THR A 40 22.56 -30.57 11.60
C THR A 40 22.58 -29.35 12.48
N LEU A 41 23.71 -29.01 13.07
CA LEU A 41 23.81 -27.74 13.82
C LEU A 41 23.50 -26.56 12.91
N VAL A 42 23.96 -26.61 11.65
CA VAL A 42 23.66 -25.59 10.64
C VAL A 42 22.16 -25.59 10.29
N ILE A 43 21.57 -26.76 10.05
CA ILE A 43 20.15 -26.89 9.70
C ILE A 43 19.25 -26.42 10.86
N VAL A 44 19.54 -26.85 12.09
CA VAL A 44 18.82 -26.44 13.30
C VAL A 44 18.92 -24.93 13.51
N SER A 45 20.09 -24.32 13.29
CA SER A 45 20.27 -22.87 13.35
C SER A 45 19.38 -22.12 12.36
N ILE A 46 19.24 -22.64 11.13
CA ILE A 46 18.34 -22.07 10.12
C ILE A 46 16.88 -22.20 10.56
N PHE A 47 16.47 -23.36 11.08
CA PHE A 47 15.11 -23.57 11.59
C PHE A 47 14.75 -22.68 12.79
N ILE A 48 15.70 -22.43 13.69
CA ILE A 48 15.52 -21.51 14.81
C ILE A 48 15.27 -20.08 14.28
N ARG A 49 16.04 -19.64 13.28
CA ARG A 49 15.83 -18.31 12.66
C ARG A 49 14.47 -18.18 11.99
N ILE A 50 14.02 -19.20 11.25
CA ILE A 50 12.71 -19.22 10.60
C ILE A 50 11.59 -19.21 11.65
N SER A 51 11.73 -20.02 12.70
CA SER A 51 10.75 -20.09 13.80
C SER A 51 10.66 -18.77 14.56
N TYR A 52 11.81 -18.13 14.85
CA TYR A 52 11.86 -16.83 15.49
C TYR A 52 11.21 -15.74 14.64
N PHE A 53 11.49 -15.71 13.33
CA PHE A 53 10.88 -14.76 12.41
C PHE A 53 9.36 -14.94 12.33
N TYR A 54 8.88 -16.18 12.27
CA TYR A 54 7.46 -16.49 12.26
C TYR A 54 6.75 -16.09 13.57
N LEU A 55 7.37 -16.38 14.72
CA LEU A 55 6.86 -15.94 16.04
C LEU A 55 6.83 -14.42 16.15
N MET A 56 7.88 -13.72 15.73
CA MET A 56 7.94 -12.26 15.71
C MET A 56 6.87 -11.65 14.80
N GLN A 57 6.62 -12.24 13.62
CA GLN A 57 5.52 -11.79 12.77
C GLN A 57 4.15 -11.99 13.42
N LYS A 58 3.92 -13.15 14.03
CA LYS A 58 2.65 -13.46 14.71
C LYS A 58 2.43 -12.55 15.93
N LEU A 59 3.47 -12.28 16.71
CA LEU A 59 3.47 -11.32 17.81
C LEU A 59 3.20 -9.90 17.30
N LYS A 60 3.83 -9.47 16.20
CA LYS A 60 3.58 -8.16 15.58
C LYS A 60 2.15 -8.00 15.06
N VAL A 61 1.50 -9.09 14.63
CA VAL A 61 0.06 -9.09 14.30
C VAL A 61 -0.81 -9.03 15.55
N LEU A 62 -0.39 -9.66 16.65
CA LEU A 62 -1.11 -9.67 17.93
C LEU A 62 -0.99 -8.33 18.70
N LEU A 63 0.17 -7.68 18.62
CA LEU A 63 0.52 -6.40 19.26
C LEU A 63 0.10 -5.18 18.44
N LYS A 64 -0.35 -5.36 17.19
CA LYS A 64 -1.07 -4.29 16.50
C LYS A 64 -2.37 -4.05 17.28
N PRO A 65 -2.65 -2.82 17.74
CA PRO A 65 -3.91 -2.53 18.42
C PRO A 65 -5.03 -2.99 17.50
N LYS A 66 -5.92 -3.85 18.03
CA LYS A 66 -7.14 -4.26 17.33
C LYS A 66 -7.83 -2.97 16.89
N LYS A 67 -7.73 -2.62 15.61
CA LYS A 67 -8.65 -1.70 14.96
C LYS A 67 -10.02 -2.31 15.26
N LYS A 68 -10.80 -1.67 16.13
CA LYS A 68 -12.14 -2.11 16.50
C LYS A 68 -12.87 -2.31 15.18
N VAL A 69 -13.04 -3.56 14.76
CA VAL A 69 -13.93 -3.90 13.66
C VAL A 69 -15.30 -3.56 14.23
N LYS A 70 -15.78 -2.35 13.92
CA LYS A 70 -17.20 -2.05 14.05
C LYS A 70 -17.87 -3.04 13.11
N GLU A 71 -18.53 -4.04 13.69
CA GLU A 71 -19.57 -4.77 12.99
C GLU A 71 -20.44 -3.73 12.30
N GLN A 72 -20.51 -3.80 10.97
CA GLN A 72 -21.42 -2.99 10.19
C GLN A 72 -22.84 -3.48 10.49
N HIS A 73 -23.38 -3.03 11.62
CA HIS A 73 -24.81 -2.91 11.74
C HIS A 73 -25.19 -1.75 10.82
N ILE A 74 -25.88 -2.11 9.75
CA ILE A 74 -26.48 -1.18 8.80
C ILE A 74 -27.43 -0.31 9.59
N THR A 75 -27.01 0.92 9.89
CA THR A 75 -27.93 1.99 10.26
C THR A 75 -27.39 3.24 9.61
N LYS A 76 -28.12 3.71 8.60
CA LYS A 76 -27.95 5.02 7.98
C LYS A 76 -28.09 6.08 9.08
N VAL A 77 -27.00 6.42 9.74
CA VAL A 77 -26.90 7.63 10.53
C VAL A 77 -25.68 8.35 10.01
N LYS A 78 -25.93 9.56 9.49
CA LYS A 78 -24.98 10.51 8.97
C LYS A 78 -24.09 10.97 10.13
N ALA A 79 -23.17 10.12 10.55
CA ALA A 79 -22.17 10.46 11.55
C ALA A 79 -21.13 11.33 10.85
N GLU A 80 -21.00 12.57 11.28
CA GLU A 80 -19.92 13.43 10.83
C GLU A 80 -18.60 12.71 11.08
N PRO A 81 -17.77 12.55 10.03
CA PRO A 81 -16.48 11.89 10.17
C PRO A 81 -15.64 12.70 11.17
N SER A 82 -14.98 12.00 12.11
CA SER A 82 -14.04 12.65 13.02
C SER A 82 -12.96 13.40 12.22
N LEU A 83 -12.48 14.52 12.74
CA LEU A 83 -11.44 15.36 12.10
C LEU A 83 -10.26 14.53 11.56
N ASP A 84 -9.77 13.56 12.34
CA ASP A 84 -8.71 12.61 11.95
C ASP A 84 -9.06 11.75 10.72
N MET A 85 -10.32 11.35 10.58
CA MET A 85 -10.77 10.56 9.43
C MET A 85 -10.87 11.42 8.16
N GLN A 86 -11.31 12.67 8.29
CA GLN A 86 -11.34 13.60 7.16
C GLN A 86 -9.93 13.95 6.68
N GLN A 87 -9.01 14.19 7.60
CA GLN A 87 -7.61 14.45 7.26
C GLN A 87 -6.96 13.23 6.60
N GLN A 88 -7.16 12.02 7.14
CA GLN A 88 -6.64 10.79 6.54
C GLN A 88 -7.21 10.56 5.13
N PHE A 89 -8.50 10.81 4.94
CA PHE A 89 -9.15 10.69 3.63
C PHE A 89 -8.57 11.68 2.61
N LEU A 90 -8.35 12.93 3.02
CA LEU A 90 -7.73 13.95 2.17
C LEU A 90 -6.29 13.58 1.80
N ILE A 91 -5.51 13.02 2.74
CA ILE A 91 -4.16 12.51 2.49
C ILE A 91 -4.19 11.37 1.46
N ASP A 92 -5.12 10.42 1.62
CA ASP A 92 -5.28 9.30 0.69
C ASP A 92 -5.65 9.80 -0.72
N LEU A 93 -6.53 10.80 -0.85
CA LEU A 93 -6.87 11.44 -2.13
C LEU A 93 -5.67 12.15 -2.78
N LYS A 94 -4.87 12.89 -2.01
CA LYS A 94 -3.64 13.53 -2.51
C LYS A 94 -2.67 12.48 -3.06
N CYS A 95 -2.51 11.38 -2.33
CA CYS A 95 -1.66 10.26 -2.73
C CYS A 95 -2.18 9.62 -4.03
N GLN A 96 -3.48 9.36 -4.11
CA GLN A 96 -4.12 8.77 -5.29
C GLN A 96 -3.97 9.67 -6.53
N ALA A 97 -4.29 10.96 -6.42
CA ALA A 97 -4.15 11.92 -7.52
C ALA A 97 -2.70 11.98 -8.04
N SER A 98 -1.74 12.04 -7.11
CA SER A 98 -0.31 12.10 -7.43
C SER A 98 0.19 10.82 -8.14
N GLN A 99 -0.24 9.65 -7.66
CA GLN A 99 0.13 8.36 -8.27
C GLN A 99 -0.50 8.19 -9.66
N LEU A 100 -1.79 8.51 -9.81
CA LEU A 100 -2.46 8.44 -11.10
C LEU A 100 -1.81 9.37 -12.12
N PHE A 101 -1.51 10.61 -11.74
CA PHE A 101 -0.81 11.55 -12.61
C PHE A 101 0.58 11.04 -12.99
N LYS A 102 1.34 10.49 -12.02
CA LYS A 102 2.66 9.88 -12.28
C LYS A 102 2.59 8.78 -13.32
N VAL A 103 1.70 7.81 -13.12
CA VAL A 103 1.53 6.67 -14.02
C VAL A 103 1.09 7.16 -15.40
N ALA A 104 0.18 8.13 -15.47
CA ALA A 104 -0.33 8.68 -16.72
C ALA A 104 0.74 9.40 -17.55
N ILE A 105 1.65 10.15 -16.90
CA ILE A 105 2.80 10.77 -17.55
C ILE A 105 3.82 9.73 -18.01
N GLN A 106 4.18 8.78 -17.15
CA GLN A 106 5.17 7.74 -17.46
C GLN A 106 4.73 6.82 -18.59
N SER A 107 3.42 6.53 -18.67
CA SER A 107 2.83 5.74 -19.75
C SER A 107 2.51 6.55 -21.00
N GLN A 108 2.87 7.84 -21.04
CA GLN A 108 2.56 8.77 -22.14
C GLN A 108 1.07 8.83 -22.50
N LYS A 109 0.20 8.47 -21.56
CA LYS A 109 -1.26 8.48 -21.72
C LYS A 109 -1.84 9.88 -21.64
N LEU A 110 -1.10 10.88 -21.15
CA LEU A 110 -1.50 12.29 -21.19
C LEU A 110 -0.74 13.04 -22.29
N ASN A 111 -1.48 13.77 -23.12
CA ASN A 111 -0.92 14.70 -24.09
C ASN A 111 -0.66 16.07 -23.42
N ARG A 112 0.18 16.90 -24.04
CA ARG A 112 0.56 18.22 -23.52
C ARG A 112 -0.65 19.12 -23.23
N ALA A 113 -1.66 19.11 -24.09
CA ALA A 113 -2.89 19.88 -23.88
C ALA A 113 -3.68 19.42 -22.63
N GLU A 114 -3.74 18.11 -22.38
CA GLU A 114 -4.41 17.54 -21.21
C GLU A 114 -3.65 17.90 -19.92
N ILE A 115 -2.32 17.88 -19.96
CA ILE A 115 -1.45 18.32 -18.86
C ILE A 115 -1.68 19.80 -18.56
N ILE A 116 -1.71 20.66 -19.58
CA ILE A 116 -1.99 22.10 -19.42
C ILE A 116 -3.37 22.32 -18.81
N SER A 117 -4.39 21.59 -19.29
CA SER A 117 -5.75 21.66 -18.75
C SER A 117 -5.82 21.30 -17.26
N ILE A 118 -5.14 20.22 -16.84
CA ILE A 118 -5.08 19.84 -15.41
C ILE A 118 -4.37 20.93 -14.59
N LYS A 119 -3.26 21.47 -15.11
CA LYS A 119 -2.49 22.54 -14.45
C LYS A 119 -3.32 23.81 -14.28
N ASP A 120 -4.01 24.26 -15.33
CA ASP A 120 -4.85 25.46 -15.28
C ASP A 120 -6.05 25.26 -14.34
N TYR A 121 -6.64 24.05 -14.33
CA TYR A 121 -7.69 23.70 -13.38
C TYR A 121 -7.18 23.80 -11.93
N LEU A 122 -6.04 23.20 -11.60
CA LEU A 122 -5.46 23.28 -10.26
C LEU A 122 -5.15 24.73 -9.85
N LYS A 123 -4.56 25.51 -10.76
CA LYS A 123 -4.22 26.92 -10.50
C LYS A 123 -5.45 27.78 -10.21
N ASN A 124 -6.57 27.52 -10.87
CA ASN A 124 -7.79 28.32 -10.70
C ASN A 124 -8.61 27.92 -9.46
N ASN A 125 -8.37 26.73 -8.89
CA ASN A 125 -9.15 26.21 -7.76
C ASN A 125 -8.35 26.12 -6.45
N ILE A 126 -7.04 26.38 -6.46
CA ILE A 126 -6.19 26.36 -5.27
C ILE A 126 -5.63 27.75 -5.05
N ASP A 127 -6.07 28.39 -3.97
CA ASP A 127 -5.54 29.67 -3.51
C ASP A 127 -4.35 29.44 -2.57
N ASP A 128 -3.19 29.17 -3.16
CA ASP A 128 -1.93 28.99 -2.45
C ASP A 128 -0.92 30.04 -2.90
N SER A 129 -0.79 31.09 -2.08
CA SER A 129 0.13 32.20 -2.32
C SER A 129 1.60 31.78 -2.51
N THR A 130 2.00 30.63 -1.95
CA THR A 130 3.37 30.09 -2.10
C THR A 130 3.63 29.51 -3.49
N LEU A 131 2.57 29.17 -4.22
CA LEU A 131 2.62 28.53 -5.54
C LEU A 131 2.36 29.50 -6.69
N THR A 132 1.68 30.62 -6.44
CA THR A 132 1.22 31.59 -7.47
C THR A 132 2.35 32.22 -8.27
N ASN A 133 3.47 32.57 -7.62
CA ASN A 133 4.61 33.23 -8.24
C ASN A 133 5.84 32.31 -8.43
N LYS A 134 5.66 31.01 -8.19
CA LYS A 134 6.76 30.05 -8.25
C LYS A 134 7.10 29.71 -9.70
N LYS A 135 8.38 29.79 -10.06
CA LYS A 135 8.87 29.35 -11.37
C LYS A 135 9.07 27.83 -11.36
N TYR A 136 8.39 27.12 -12.25
CA TYR A 136 8.49 25.67 -12.38
C TYR A 136 9.33 25.28 -13.60
N SER A 137 10.10 24.20 -13.48
CA SER A 137 10.90 23.68 -14.61
C SER A 137 10.06 23.09 -15.73
N ASN A 138 8.91 22.50 -15.41
CA ASN A 138 7.97 21.94 -16.38
C ASN A 138 6.55 21.89 -15.78
N GLU A 139 5.55 21.63 -16.63
CA GLU A 139 4.13 21.61 -16.26
C GLU A 139 3.82 20.47 -15.26
N ALA A 140 4.51 19.32 -15.36
CA ALA A 140 4.33 18.22 -14.42
C ALA A 140 4.79 18.58 -13.00
N HIS A 141 5.92 19.27 -12.86
CA HIS A 141 6.44 19.76 -11.58
C HIS A 141 5.52 20.81 -10.95
N CYS A 142 4.89 21.64 -11.78
CA CYS A 142 3.84 22.56 -11.35
C CYS A 142 2.65 21.79 -10.76
N ILE A 143 2.10 20.82 -11.49
CA ILE A 143 0.97 19.99 -11.03
C ILE A 143 1.31 19.27 -9.72
N TYR A 144 2.49 18.66 -9.61
CA TYR A 144 2.90 18.00 -8.37
C TYR A 144 3.00 18.95 -7.18
N SER A 145 3.39 20.20 -7.41
CA SER A 145 3.45 21.20 -6.34
C SER A 145 2.04 21.56 -5.86
N TYR A 146 1.10 21.75 -6.79
CA TYR A 146 -0.32 21.98 -6.47
C TYR A 146 -0.98 20.80 -5.75
N LEU A 147 -0.72 19.55 -6.18
CA LEU A 147 -1.26 18.36 -5.51
C LEU A 147 -0.73 18.17 -4.08
N LYS A 148 0.41 18.79 -3.75
CA LYS A 148 0.99 18.80 -2.39
C LYS A 148 0.53 19.97 -1.53
N SER A 149 -0.15 20.96 -2.10
CA SER A 149 -0.62 22.13 -1.37
C SER A 149 -1.49 21.72 -0.17
N GLU A 150 -1.39 22.46 0.93
CA GLU A 150 -2.25 22.26 2.10
C GLU A 150 -3.67 22.77 1.83
N TYR A 151 -3.83 23.74 0.94
CA TYR A 151 -5.07 24.45 0.64
C TYR A 151 -5.95 23.75 -0.40
N ILE A 152 -5.56 22.57 -0.89
CA ILE A 152 -6.37 21.80 -1.84
C ILE A 152 -7.49 21.05 -1.11
N ASP A 153 -8.72 21.24 -1.59
CA ASP A 153 -9.90 20.57 -1.05
C ASP A 153 -10.18 19.22 -1.70
N GLU A 154 -11.11 18.47 -1.10
CA GLU A 154 -11.59 17.18 -1.59
C GLU A 154 -12.19 17.27 -3.00
N ASN A 155 -12.99 18.31 -3.27
CA ASN A 155 -13.73 18.43 -4.52
C ASN A 155 -12.78 18.61 -5.72
N THR A 156 -11.77 19.44 -5.55
CA THR A 156 -10.70 19.69 -6.52
C THR A 156 -9.91 18.41 -6.77
N LEU A 157 -9.52 17.67 -5.72
CA LEU A 157 -8.82 16.39 -5.84
C LEU A 157 -9.64 15.36 -6.63
N ASN A 158 -10.92 15.20 -6.28
CA ASN A 158 -11.83 14.27 -6.95
C ASN A 158 -12.01 14.62 -8.43
N CYS A 159 -12.14 15.90 -8.76
CA CYS A 159 -12.25 16.36 -10.14
C CYS A 159 -10.98 16.06 -10.94
N VAL A 160 -9.80 16.32 -10.36
CA VAL A 160 -8.50 16.02 -10.99
C VAL A 160 -8.33 14.52 -11.22
N ILE A 161 -8.66 13.69 -10.24
CA ILE A 161 -8.63 12.22 -10.36
C ILE A 161 -9.53 11.77 -11.52
N LYS A 162 -10.76 12.28 -11.57
CA LYS A 162 -11.73 11.96 -12.63
C LYS A 162 -11.21 12.38 -14.00
N ASN A 163 -10.65 13.58 -14.14
CA ASN A 163 -10.09 14.07 -15.39
C ASN A 163 -8.93 13.21 -15.88
N ILE A 164 -7.98 12.87 -14.99
CA ILE A 164 -6.87 11.97 -15.32
C ILE A 164 -7.41 10.61 -15.79
N PHE A 165 -8.40 10.06 -15.10
CA PHE A 165 -9.01 8.78 -15.48
C PHE A 165 -9.70 8.84 -16.85
N ILE A 166 -10.43 9.92 -17.16
CA ILE A 166 -11.08 10.11 -18.46
C ILE A 166 -10.04 10.21 -19.58
N PHE A 167 -9.01 11.04 -19.41
CA PHE A 167 -7.98 11.23 -20.44
C PHE A 167 -7.19 9.95 -20.71
N THR A 168 -6.86 9.21 -19.65
CA THR A 168 -6.08 7.96 -19.78
C THR A 168 -6.86 6.81 -20.42
N ASN A 169 -8.19 6.75 -20.24
CA ASN A 169 -9.02 5.68 -20.82
C ASN A 169 -9.57 6.01 -22.21
N ARG A 170 -9.61 7.29 -22.61
CA ARG A 170 -9.95 7.67 -24.00
C ARG A 170 -8.98 7.12 -25.04
N LYS A 171 -7.75 6.76 -24.63
CA LYS A 171 -6.71 6.20 -25.51
C LYS A 171 -6.65 4.67 -25.53
N THR A 172 -7.48 4.01 -24.74
CA THR A 172 -7.60 2.54 -24.71
C THR A 172 -8.83 2.02 -25.47
N ALA A 173 -9.61 2.92 -26.09
CA ALA A 173 -10.71 2.62 -27.01
C ALA A 173 -10.26 2.96 -28.44
#